data_AF-G2LEY3-F1
#
_entry.id   AF-G2LEY3-F1
#
_cell.length_a   1.000
_cell.length_b   1.000
_cell.length_c   1.000
_cell.angle_alpha   90.00
_cell.angle_beta   90.00
_cell.angle_gamma   90.00
#
_symmetry.space_group_name_H-M   'P 1'
#
loop_
_entity.id
_entity.type
_entity.pdbx_description
1 polymer ?
#
loop_
_entity_poly.entity_id
_entity_poly.type
_entity_poly.pdbx_seq_one_letter_code
_entity_poly.pdbx_strand_id
1 'polypeptide(L)'
;MTEDLIKEAYGEVKQQCRVDLKSNAAGCAILQLALKSLTFLVNECQQLNLVSCVPEKKYFSFRKDNIVARPANKEFFLLCPDAVSRLWERWQAETITTVEFGQLTYTVALAPGLALEIFDRQNKKGPATFFECYVGHLFARAVSVNPTKRARLPVHGRDVLMTMDFLMDIGRKKVHLPVKMSSKERVVQAWAHQRLLNEAYGSHAYQGIMVLFSETKLDSQSLKVVEICVPDQWLVYQSLLARMDRIYYFDIPVRYQKLMQQFPNLISIKQFGEFFSEREEILHS
;
A
#
# COMPACT_ATOMS: atom_id res chain seq x y z
N MET A 1 11.51 -22.22 -14.17
CA MET A 1 10.61 -22.99 -13.29
C MET A 1 10.04 -22.11 -12.18
N THR A 2 10.85 -21.60 -11.23
CA THR A 2 10.33 -20.72 -10.15
C THR A 2 9.71 -19.42 -10.66
N GLU A 3 10.31 -18.80 -11.68
CA GLU A 3 9.79 -17.56 -12.27
C GLU A 3 8.41 -17.74 -12.94
N ASP A 4 8.20 -18.85 -13.64
CA ASP A 4 6.92 -19.17 -14.27
C ASP A 4 5.82 -19.37 -13.23
N LEU A 5 6.15 -20.02 -12.10
CA LEU A 5 5.24 -20.21 -10.98
C LEU A 5 4.84 -18.88 -10.33
N ILE A 6 5.75 -17.89 -10.26
CA ILE A 6 5.41 -16.56 -9.73
C ILE A 6 4.53 -15.79 -10.73
N LYS A 7 4.80 -15.90 -12.05
CA LYS A 7 3.96 -15.27 -13.09
C LYS A 7 2.54 -15.82 -13.09
N GLU A 8 2.40 -17.14 -12.97
CA GLU A 8 1.11 -17.81 -12.86
C GLU A 8 0.36 -17.34 -11.60
N ALA A 9 1.01 -17.37 -10.44
CA ALA A 9 0.42 -16.89 -9.18
C ALA A 9 0.01 -15.41 -9.26
N TYR A 10 0.79 -14.57 -9.96
CA TYR A 10 0.43 -13.18 -10.20
C TYR A 10 -0.77 -13.03 -11.14
N GLY A 11 -0.90 -13.90 -12.14
CA GLY A 11 -2.10 -14.04 -12.96
C GLY A 11 -3.34 -14.36 -12.12
N GLU A 12 -3.21 -15.33 -11.22
CA GLU A 12 -4.28 -15.77 -10.33
C GLU A 12 -4.74 -14.66 -9.38
N VAL A 13 -3.81 -13.91 -8.77
CA VAL A 13 -4.15 -12.75 -7.94
C VAL A 13 -5.01 -11.75 -8.70
N LYS A 14 -4.61 -11.38 -9.93
CA LYS A 14 -5.37 -10.43 -10.74
C LYS A 14 -6.77 -10.96 -11.06
N GLN A 15 -6.89 -12.25 -11.36
CA GLN A 15 -8.16 -12.87 -11.69
C GLN A 15 -9.09 -12.87 -10.47
N GLN A 16 -8.64 -13.39 -9.33
CA GLN A 16 -9.45 -13.48 -8.12
C GLN A 16 -9.82 -12.10 -7.56
N CYS A 17 -8.87 -11.17 -7.53
CA CYS A 17 -9.13 -9.80 -7.08
C CYS A 17 -10.04 -9.01 -8.03
N ARG A 18 -10.11 -9.37 -9.31
CA ARG A 18 -11.08 -8.75 -10.23
C ARG A 18 -12.51 -9.25 -9.99
N VAL A 19 -12.65 -10.51 -9.56
CA VAL A 19 -13.96 -11.13 -9.31
C VAL A 19 -14.52 -10.65 -7.98
N ASP A 20 -13.77 -10.82 -6.89
CA ASP A 20 -14.22 -10.50 -5.54
C ASP A 20 -13.03 -10.24 -4.61
N LEU A 21 -12.75 -8.96 -4.34
CA LEU A 21 -11.66 -8.54 -3.47
C LEU A 21 -11.83 -9.01 -2.03
N LYS A 22 -13.06 -9.15 -1.51
CA LYS A 22 -13.26 -9.61 -0.12
C LYS A 22 -13.21 -11.13 0.04
N SER A 23 -13.16 -11.89 -1.06
CA SER A 23 -13.23 -13.34 -1.02
C SER A 23 -12.00 -13.99 -0.36
N ASN A 24 -12.21 -15.17 0.22
CA ASN A 24 -11.12 -16.03 0.67
C ASN A 24 -10.23 -16.48 -0.50
N ALA A 25 -10.79 -16.66 -1.70
CA ALA A 25 -10.03 -17.02 -2.90
C ALA A 25 -9.00 -15.93 -3.26
N ALA A 26 -9.39 -14.65 -3.23
CA ALA A 26 -8.47 -13.53 -3.41
C ALA A 26 -7.38 -13.52 -2.34
N GLY A 27 -7.75 -13.73 -1.07
CA GLY A 27 -6.79 -13.82 0.03
C GLY A 27 -5.78 -14.96 -0.14
N CYS A 28 -6.23 -16.15 -0.49
CA CYS A 28 -5.37 -17.30 -0.77
C CYS A 28 -4.41 -17.03 -1.93
N ALA A 29 -4.90 -16.47 -3.04
CA ALA A 29 -4.06 -16.13 -4.18
C ALA A 29 -2.97 -15.11 -3.81
N ILE A 30 -3.33 -14.08 -3.03
CA ILE A 30 -2.39 -13.07 -2.53
C ILE A 30 -1.31 -13.71 -1.67
N LEU A 31 -1.69 -14.53 -0.69
CA LEU A 31 -0.73 -15.22 0.17
C LEU A 31 0.19 -16.12 -0.65
N GLN A 32 -0.36 -16.92 -1.57
CA GLN A 32 0.43 -17.83 -2.40
C GLN A 32 1.48 -17.09 -3.24
N LEU A 33 1.11 -15.95 -3.84
CA LEU A 33 2.06 -15.12 -4.55
C LEU A 33 3.15 -14.58 -3.61
N ALA A 34 2.78 -14.08 -2.43
CA ALA A 34 3.74 -13.56 -1.45
C ALA A 34 4.72 -14.64 -0.97
N LEU A 35 4.22 -15.83 -0.65
CA LEU A 35 5.06 -16.96 -0.20
C LEU A 35 5.99 -17.44 -1.31
N LYS A 36 5.49 -17.65 -2.54
CA LYS A 36 6.33 -18.04 -3.68
C LYS A 36 7.41 -16.98 -3.97
N SER A 37 7.04 -15.71 -3.91
CA SER A 37 7.97 -14.60 -4.10
C SER A 37 9.04 -14.57 -3.01
N LEU A 38 8.64 -14.73 -1.75
CA LEU A 38 9.59 -14.75 -0.62
C LEU A 38 10.53 -15.96 -0.69
N THR A 39 10.02 -17.15 -1.00
CA THR A 39 10.83 -18.35 -1.21
C THR A 39 11.87 -18.15 -2.32
N PHE A 40 11.49 -17.54 -3.44
CA PHE A 40 12.42 -17.17 -4.51
C PHE A 40 13.49 -16.19 -4.04
N LEU A 41 13.10 -15.13 -3.33
CA LEU A 41 14.04 -14.12 -2.83
C LEU A 41 15.06 -14.72 -1.87
N VAL A 42 14.64 -15.63 -0.98
CA VAL A 42 15.51 -16.23 0.03
C VAL A 42 16.41 -17.32 -0.56
N ASN A 43 15.89 -18.14 -1.48
CA ASN A 43 16.63 -19.31 -1.98
C ASN A 43 17.46 -19.01 -3.23
N GLU A 44 17.06 -18.03 -4.04
CA GLU A 44 17.69 -17.77 -5.35
C GLU A 44 18.35 -16.40 -5.46
N CYS A 45 18.14 -15.50 -4.50
CA CYS A 45 18.73 -14.17 -4.52
C CYS A 45 19.72 -13.99 -3.37
N GLN A 46 20.74 -13.16 -3.61
CA GLN A 46 21.66 -12.71 -2.59
C GLN A 46 21.05 -11.55 -1.81
N GLN A 47 21.04 -11.66 -0.49
CA GLN A 47 20.72 -10.53 0.38
C GLN A 47 21.89 -9.52 0.43
N LEU A 48 21.57 -8.25 0.25
CA LEU A 48 22.53 -7.15 0.25
C LEU A 48 22.17 -6.14 1.33
N ASN A 49 23.06 -5.89 2.27
CA ASN A 49 22.90 -4.78 3.22
C ASN A 49 23.08 -3.45 2.47
N LEU A 50 22.17 -2.50 2.71
CA LEU A 50 22.22 -1.18 2.11
C LEU A 50 22.73 -0.14 3.10
N VAL A 51 23.28 0.95 2.57
CA VAL A 51 23.69 2.10 3.37
C VAL A 51 22.48 3.01 3.57
N SER A 52 21.93 3.03 4.78
CA SER A 52 20.80 3.92 5.08
C SER A 52 21.29 5.35 5.31
N CYS A 53 20.76 6.31 4.56
CA CYS A 53 20.88 7.74 4.86
C CYS A 53 19.64 8.27 5.58
N VAL A 54 18.75 7.38 6.04
CA VAL A 54 17.55 7.71 6.81
C VAL A 54 17.85 7.43 8.28
N PRO A 55 17.66 8.41 9.18
CA PRO A 55 17.91 8.21 10.61
C PRO A 55 17.16 6.99 11.16
N GLU A 56 17.84 6.22 12.00
CA GLU A 56 17.31 5.08 12.78
C GLU A 56 16.83 3.86 11.97
N LYS A 57 16.57 4.02 10.67
CA LYS A 57 16.11 2.93 9.80
C LYS A 57 17.27 2.21 9.15
N LYS A 58 17.14 0.89 9.04
CA LYS A 58 18.11 0.03 8.36
C LYS A 58 17.42 -0.70 7.23
N TYR A 59 18.08 -0.72 6.08
CA TYR A 59 17.54 -1.33 4.88
C TYR A 59 18.44 -2.44 4.35
N PHE A 60 17.84 -3.35 3.61
CA PHE A 60 18.53 -4.33 2.78
C PHE A 60 17.80 -4.46 1.44
N SER A 61 18.37 -5.18 0.50
CA SER A 61 17.73 -5.55 -0.76
C SER A 61 18.08 -6.99 -1.13
N PHE A 62 17.45 -7.48 -2.18
CA PHE A 62 17.79 -8.72 -2.86
C PHE A 62 18.42 -8.42 -4.21
N ARG A 63 19.42 -9.20 -4.56
CA ARG A 63 20.12 -9.16 -5.84
C ARG A 63 20.14 -10.54 -6.47
N LYS A 64 19.82 -10.61 -7.76
CA LYS A 64 20.13 -11.76 -8.62
C LYS A 64 20.82 -11.21 -9.85
N ASP A 65 21.96 -11.80 -10.20
CA ASP A 65 22.86 -11.28 -11.23
C ASP A 65 23.20 -9.79 -11.00
N ASN A 66 22.97 -8.93 -11.99
CA ASN A 66 23.22 -7.49 -11.93
C ASN A 66 21.99 -6.67 -11.56
N ILE A 67 20.92 -7.30 -11.08
CA ILE A 67 19.64 -6.64 -10.80
C ILE A 67 19.45 -6.56 -9.29
N VAL A 68 19.29 -5.34 -8.78
CA VAL A 68 19.04 -5.06 -7.36
C VAL A 68 17.61 -4.55 -7.23
N ALA A 69 16.82 -5.19 -6.37
CA ALA A 69 15.46 -4.78 -6.08
C ALA A 69 15.43 -3.50 -5.23
N ARG A 70 14.25 -2.89 -5.07
CA ARG A 70 14.05 -1.78 -4.14
C ARG A 70 14.37 -2.18 -2.67
N PRO A 71 14.58 -1.20 -1.79
CA PRO A 71 14.90 -1.47 -0.38
C PRO A 71 13.73 -2.09 0.38
N ALA A 72 14.06 -2.99 1.31
CA ALA A 72 13.18 -3.50 2.36
C ALA A 72 13.68 -3.02 3.73
N ASN A 73 12.78 -2.49 4.55
CA ASN A 73 13.09 -2.09 5.93
C ASN A 73 13.25 -3.35 6.79
N LYS A 74 14.39 -3.47 7.48
CA LYS A 74 14.74 -4.63 8.30
C LYS A 74 13.80 -4.85 9.49
N GLU A 75 13.18 -3.79 9.98
CA GLU A 75 12.27 -3.87 11.13
C GLU A 75 10.96 -4.60 10.77
N PHE A 76 10.49 -4.41 9.54
CA PHE A 76 9.17 -4.88 9.12
C PHE A 76 9.20 -6.12 8.22
N PHE A 77 10.27 -6.32 7.45
CA PHE A 77 10.31 -7.41 6.46
C PHE A 77 10.70 -8.75 7.09
N LEU A 78 9.82 -9.74 6.94
CA LEU A 78 10.05 -11.11 7.38
C LEU A 78 10.73 -11.93 6.28
N LEU A 79 11.81 -12.63 6.64
CA LEU A 79 12.56 -13.49 5.72
C LEU A 79 12.06 -14.95 5.70
N CYS A 80 11.22 -15.35 6.64
CA CYS A 80 10.78 -16.74 6.78
C CYS A 80 9.35 -16.92 6.20
N PRO A 81 9.17 -17.67 5.10
CA PRO A 81 7.84 -17.96 4.54
C PRO A 81 6.87 -18.57 5.56
N ASP A 82 7.33 -19.50 6.40
CA ASP A 82 6.47 -20.13 7.42
C ASP A 82 6.00 -19.12 8.48
N ALA A 83 6.83 -18.13 8.82
CA ALA A 83 6.41 -17.06 9.72
C ALA A 83 5.29 -16.21 9.10
N VAL A 84 5.40 -15.90 7.80
CA VAL A 84 4.35 -15.18 7.05
C VAL A 84 3.06 -15.99 7.02
N SER A 85 3.13 -17.30 6.75
CA SER A 85 1.95 -18.18 6.73
C SER A 85 1.26 -18.22 8.10
N ARG A 86 2.02 -18.42 9.18
CA ARG A 86 1.47 -18.44 10.55
C ARG A 86 0.82 -17.11 10.94
N LEU A 87 1.44 -15.98 10.59
CA LEU A 87 0.85 -14.67 10.86
C LEU A 87 -0.41 -14.45 10.03
N TRP A 88 -0.46 -14.93 8.78
CA TRP A 88 -1.65 -14.86 7.95
C TRP A 88 -2.82 -15.64 8.55
N GLU A 89 -2.58 -16.85 9.05
CA GLU A 89 -3.58 -17.66 9.77
C GLU A 89 -4.10 -16.93 11.01
N ARG A 90 -3.20 -16.35 11.81
CA ARG A 90 -3.60 -15.55 12.99
C ARG A 90 -4.39 -14.31 12.63
N TRP A 91 -4.06 -13.65 11.52
CA TRP A 91 -4.86 -12.54 11.00
C TRP A 91 -6.26 -13.00 10.58
N GLN A 92 -6.39 -14.12 9.88
CA GLN A 92 -7.71 -14.68 9.54
C GLN A 92 -8.54 -15.06 10.77
N ALA A 93 -7.89 -15.52 11.83
CA ALA A 93 -8.52 -15.84 13.10
C ALA A 93 -8.72 -14.62 14.03
N GLU A 94 -8.38 -13.40 13.60
CA GLU A 94 -8.46 -12.17 14.39
C GLU A 94 -7.68 -12.23 15.73
N THR A 95 -6.57 -12.98 15.78
CA THR A 95 -5.69 -13.14 16.97
C THR A 95 -4.29 -12.52 16.78
N ILE A 96 -4.11 -11.73 15.72
CA ILE A 96 -2.85 -11.06 15.41
C ILE A 96 -2.72 -9.75 16.20
N THR A 97 -1.52 -9.42 16.67
CA THR A 97 -1.25 -8.11 17.27
C THR A 97 -0.99 -7.04 16.20
N THR A 98 -1.09 -5.76 16.56
CA THR A 98 -0.79 -4.62 15.67
C THR A 98 0.62 -4.68 15.07
N VAL A 99 1.62 -5.05 15.88
CA VAL A 99 3.02 -5.16 15.43
C VAL A 99 3.18 -6.30 14.41
N GLU A 100 2.64 -7.47 14.74
CA GLU A 100 2.69 -8.64 13.86
C GLU A 100 1.93 -8.39 12.55
N PHE A 101 0.78 -7.70 12.62
CA PHE A 101 0.03 -7.31 11.43
C PHE A 101 0.84 -6.34 10.58
N GLY A 102 1.55 -5.39 11.19
CA GLY A 102 2.50 -4.51 10.52
C GLY A 102 3.60 -5.27 9.77
N GLN A 103 4.21 -6.28 10.38
CA GLN A 103 5.24 -7.10 9.74
C GLN A 103 4.69 -7.99 8.63
N LEU A 104 3.55 -8.66 8.89
CA LEU A 104 2.84 -9.48 7.91
C LEU A 104 2.50 -8.66 6.68
N THR A 105 1.83 -7.53 6.87
CA THR A 105 1.30 -6.73 5.77
C THR A 105 2.43 -6.07 4.99
N TYR A 106 3.49 -5.59 5.66
CA TYR A 106 4.69 -5.09 5.00
C TYR A 106 5.33 -6.15 4.09
N THR A 107 5.50 -7.36 4.61
CA THR A 107 6.15 -8.44 3.86
C THR A 107 5.29 -8.90 2.69
N VAL A 108 4.00 -9.13 2.91
CA VAL A 108 3.06 -9.56 1.87
C VAL A 108 2.94 -8.52 0.77
N ALA A 109 2.87 -7.23 1.12
CA ALA A 109 2.81 -6.13 0.15
C ALA A 109 4.10 -6.00 -0.68
N LEU A 110 5.27 -6.22 -0.08
CA LEU A 110 6.55 -5.93 -0.72
C LEU A 110 7.16 -7.11 -1.47
N ALA A 111 7.09 -8.33 -0.94
CA ALA A 111 7.85 -9.47 -1.47
C ALA A 111 7.55 -9.75 -2.97
N PRO A 112 6.29 -9.75 -3.44
CA PRO A 112 6.01 -9.88 -4.88
C PRO A 112 6.62 -8.76 -5.72
N GLY A 113 6.63 -7.53 -5.19
CA GLY A 113 7.26 -6.40 -5.84
C GLY A 113 8.77 -6.59 -6.02
N LEU A 114 9.47 -7.06 -4.99
CA LEU A 114 10.91 -7.34 -5.05
C LEU A 114 11.22 -8.45 -6.06
N ALA A 115 10.44 -9.53 -6.05
CA ALA A 115 10.63 -10.65 -6.96
C ALA A 115 10.41 -10.23 -8.42
N LEU A 116 9.29 -9.53 -8.71
CA LEU A 116 8.98 -9.02 -10.05
C LEU A 116 10.06 -8.07 -10.57
N GLU A 117 10.64 -7.22 -9.72
CA GLU A 117 11.75 -6.35 -10.13
C GLU A 117 13.01 -7.11 -10.54
N ILE A 118 13.23 -8.29 -9.96
CA ILE A 118 14.39 -9.13 -10.27
C ILE A 118 14.20 -9.87 -11.59
N PHE A 119 13.10 -10.62 -11.77
CA PHE A 119 12.94 -11.50 -12.93
C PHE A 119 12.08 -10.91 -14.07
N ASP A 120 11.27 -9.88 -13.84
CA ASP A 120 10.36 -9.29 -14.83
C ASP A 120 10.45 -7.75 -14.87
N ARG A 121 11.65 -7.25 -15.16
CA ARG A 121 11.98 -5.81 -15.19
C ARG A 121 11.13 -4.97 -16.14
N GLN A 122 10.54 -5.59 -17.17
CA GLN A 122 9.68 -4.89 -18.12
C GLN A 122 8.32 -4.56 -17.50
N ASN A 123 7.87 -5.33 -16.52
CA ASN A 123 6.62 -5.15 -15.80
C ASN A 123 6.73 -4.11 -14.68
N LYS A 124 7.03 -2.86 -15.05
CA LYS A 124 7.18 -1.74 -14.12
C LYS A 124 5.91 -1.42 -13.30
N LYS A 125 4.73 -1.83 -13.80
CA LYS A 125 3.44 -1.61 -13.12
C LYS A 125 3.07 -2.76 -12.17
N GLY A 126 3.65 -3.94 -12.34
CA GLY A 126 3.32 -5.15 -11.60
C GLY A 126 3.27 -4.96 -10.08
N PRO A 127 4.33 -4.41 -9.46
CA PRO A 127 4.35 -4.16 -8.02
C PRO A 127 3.21 -3.26 -7.54
N ALA A 128 2.90 -2.18 -8.28
CA ALA A 128 1.83 -1.26 -7.90
C ALA A 128 0.44 -1.89 -8.08
N THR A 129 0.23 -2.64 -9.17
CA THR A 129 -1.02 -3.37 -9.40
C THR A 129 -1.26 -4.44 -8.32
N PHE A 130 -0.23 -5.19 -7.94
CA PHE A 130 -0.34 -6.12 -6.82
C PHE A 130 -0.67 -5.41 -5.51
N PHE A 131 0.00 -4.29 -5.22
CA PHE A 131 -0.26 -3.52 -4.01
C PHE A 131 -1.70 -3.01 -3.93
N GLU A 132 -2.26 -2.52 -5.04
CA GLU A 132 -3.69 -2.18 -5.13
C GLU A 132 -4.58 -3.39 -4.84
N CYS A 133 -4.30 -4.56 -5.41
CA CYS A 133 -5.06 -5.79 -5.12
C CYS A 133 -5.01 -6.14 -3.63
N TYR A 134 -3.84 -6.06 -3.01
CA TYR A 134 -3.67 -6.43 -1.61
C TYR A 134 -4.36 -5.44 -0.66
N VAL A 135 -4.14 -4.14 -0.82
CA VAL A 135 -4.80 -3.11 0.00
C VAL A 135 -6.32 -3.16 -0.22
N GLY A 136 -6.77 -3.31 -1.48
CA GLY A 136 -8.17 -3.49 -1.81
C GLY A 136 -8.79 -4.70 -1.10
N HIS A 137 -8.09 -5.84 -1.04
CA HIS A 137 -8.53 -7.03 -0.32
C HIS A 137 -8.67 -6.77 1.18
N LEU A 138 -7.68 -6.13 1.79
CA LEU A 138 -7.68 -5.83 3.23
C LEU A 138 -8.87 -4.95 3.63
N PHE A 139 -9.12 -3.87 2.88
CA PHE A 139 -10.27 -3.01 3.14
C PHE A 139 -11.58 -3.70 2.81
N ALA A 140 -11.68 -4.40 1.68
CA ALA A 140 -12.91 -5.09 1.29
C ALA A 140 -13.33 -6.16 2.29
N ARG A 141 -12.36 -6.87 2.89
CA ARG A 141 -12.62 -7.80 4.01
C ARG A 141 -13.04 -7.07 5.27
N ALA A 142 -12.37 -5.97 5.63
CA ALA A 142 -12.66 -5.22 6.84
C ALA A 142 -14.10 -4.69 6.87
N VAL A 143 -14.64 -4.24 5.73
CA VAL A 143 -16.01 -3.68 5.65
C VAL A 143 -17.03 -4.59 4.95
N SER A 144 -16.62 -5.79 4.52
CA SER A 144 -17.45 -6.73 3.75
C SER A 144 -18.07 -6.13 2.46
N VAL A 145 -17.40 -5.16 1.84
CA VAL A 145 -17.85 -4.48 0.61
C VAL A 145 -16.73 -4.46 -0.42
N ASN A 146 -17.03 -4.81 -1.68
CA ASN A 146 -16.06 -4.66 -2.76
C ASN A 146 -16.00 -3.20 -3.22
N PRO A 147 -14.80 -2.62 -3.43
CA PRO A 147 -14.67 -1.27 -3.93
C PRO A 147 -15.03 -1.18 -5.43
N THR A 148 -15.46 0.01 -5.86
CA THR A 148 -15.50 0.42 -7.27
C THR A 148 -14.34 1.35 -7.60
N LYS A 149 -13.97 1.43 -8.87
CA LYS A 149 -12.93 2.34 -9.37
C LYS A 149 -13.49 3.55 -10.12
N ARG A 150 -14.81 3.77 -10.07
CA ARG A 150 -15.48 4.82 -10.88
C ARG A 150 -16.44 5.65 -10.04
N ALA A 151 -16.28 6.97 -10.10
CA ALA A 151 -17.26 7.95 -9.62
C ALA A 151 -18.06 8.53 -10.79
N ARG A 152 -19.33 8.90 -10.55
CA ARG A 152 -20.20 9.60 -11.51
C ARG A 152 -20.40 11.05 -11.09
N LEU A 153 -19.59 11.96 -11.62
CA LEU A 153 -19.66 13.36 -11.22
C LEU A 153 -20.72 14.11 -12.04
N PRO A 154 -21.68 14.79 -11.39
CA PRO A 154 -22.66 15.63 -12.08
C PRO A 154 -21.97 16.92 -12.55
N VAL A 155 -21.81 17.09 -13.86
CA VAL A 155 -21.17 18.26 -14.48
C VAL A 155 -22.09 18.82 -15.56
N HIS A 156 -22.60 20.04 -15.38
CA HIS A 156 -23.48 20.73 -16.33
C HIS A 156 -24.65 19.86 -16.85
N GLY A 157 -25.32 19.15 -15.94
CA GLY A 157 -26.48 18.30 -16.27
C GLY A 157 -26.11 16.96 -16.94
N ARG A 158 -24.84 16.56 -16.94
CA ARG A 158 -24.36 15.26 -17.43
C ARG A 158 -23.63 14.49 -16.34
N ASP A 159 -23.72 13.17 -16.39
CA ASP A 159 -22.91 12.27 -15.56
C ASP A 159 -21.58 11.99 -16.24
N VAL A 160 -20.50 12.55 -15.71
CA VAL A 160 -19.13 12.28 -16.17
C VAL A 160 -18.51 11.17 -15.34
N LEU A 161 -18.06 10.10 -16.00
CA LEU A 161 -17.35 9.01 -15.34
C LEU A 161 -15.89 9.38 -15.10
N MET A 162 -15.44 9.24 -13.85
CA MET A 162 -14.06 9.47 -13.44
C MET A 162 -13.47 8.21 -12.83
N THR A 163 -12.29 7.82 -13.29
CA THR A 163 -11.56 6.68 -12.72
C THR A 163 -10.76 7.12 -11.50
N MET A 164 -10.91 6.40 -10.40
CA MET A 164 -10.21 6.59 -9.13
C MET A 164 -9.64 5.24 -8.67
N ASP A 165 -8.76 5.25 -7.66
CA ASP A 165 -8.11 4.02 -7.18
C ASP A 165 -9.14 3.06 -6.57
N PHE A 166 -9.80 3.46 -5.47
CA PHE A 166 -10.94 2.75 -4.89
C PHE A 166 -11.95 3.70 -4.25
N LEU A 167 -13.22 3.34 -4.36
CA LEU A 167 -14.36 3.96 -3.70
C LEU A 167 -15.19 2.85 -3.06
N MET A 168 -15.60 3.03 -1.81
CA MET A 168 -16.38 2.03 -1.07
C MET A 168 -17.61 2.68 -0.49
N ASP A 169 -18.77 2.07 -0.67
CA ASP A 169 -20.00 2.47 -0.01
C ASP A 169 -20.24 1.53 1.18
N ILE A 170 -20.00 2.04 2.39
CA ILE A 170 -20.13 1.26 3.63
C ILE A 170 -21.44 1.58 4.35
N GLY A 171 -22.44 2.08 3.60
CA GLY A 171 -23.78 2.41 4.08
C GLY A 171 -23.87 3.84 4.58
N ARG A 172 -23.39 4.13 5.80
CA ARG A 172 -23.53 5.46 6.42
C ARG A 172 -22.64 6.53 5.79
N LYS A 173 -21.53 6.11 5.17
CA LYS A 173 -20.49 6.97 4.62
C LYS A 173 -19.88 6.27 3.41
N LYS A 174 -19.25 7.04 2.53
CA LYS A 174 -18.42 6.49 1.47
C LYS A 174 -16.96 6.71 1.79
N VAL A 175 -16.09 5.81 1.37
CA VAL A 175 -14.65 5.93 1.53
C VAL A 175 -14.03 6.13 0.16
N HIS A 176 -13.18 7.13 0.03
CA HIS A 176 -12.25 7.28 -1.08
C HIS A 176 -10.88 6.79 -0.61
N LEU A 177 -10.38 5.74 -1.28
CA LEU A 177 -9.18 5.01 -0.89
C LEU A 177 -8.11 5.07 -1.99
N PRO A 178 -7.33 6.17 -2.08
CA PRO A 178 -6.12 6.23 -2.89
C PRO A 178 -5.06 5.24 -2.39
N VAL A 179 -4.47 4.47 -3.29
CA VAL A 179 -3.45 3.45 -2.97
C VAL A 179 -2.23 3.64 -3.86
N LYS A 180 -1.06 3.90 -3.27
CA LYS A 180 0.16 4.18 -4.04
C LYS A 180 1.40 3.57 -3.39
N MET A 181 2.32 3.03 -4.19
CA MET A 181 3.60 2.55 -3.65
C MET A 181 4.47 3.69 -3.09
N SER A 182 4.35 4.90 -3.65
CA SER A 182 5.10 6.10 -3.23
C SER A 182 4.34 7.34 -3.66
N SER A 183 4.51 8.45 -2.94
CA SER A 183 3.80 9.70 -3.24
C SER A 183 4.28 10.35 -4.55
N LYS A 184 5.59 10.58 -4.73
CA LYS A 184 6.16 11.27 -5.91
C LYS A 184 5.28 12.44 -6.43
N GLU A 185 5.32 12.75 -7.72
CA GLU A 185 4.55 13.85 -8.32
C GLU A 185 3.04 13.57 -8.43
N ARG A 186 2.63 12.30 -8.49
CA ARG A 186 1.23 11.92 -8.73
C ARG A 186 0.38 11.83 -7.47
N VAL A 187 0.95 12.05 -6.28
CA VAL A 187 0.16 12.02 -5.04
C VAL A 187 -0.93 13.10 -5.01
N VAL A 188 -0.72 14.24 -5.69
CA VAL A 188 -1.72 15.31 -5.81
C VAL A 188 -3.06 14.81 -6.37
N GLN A 189 -3.06 13.75 -7.18
CA GLN A 189 -4.28 13.14 -7.72
C GLN A 189 -5.21 12.67 -6.61
N ALA A 190 -4.67 12.17 -5.48
CA ALA A 190 -5.48 11.77 -4.34
C ALA A 190 -6.29 12.95 -3.80
N TRP A 191 -5.63 14.08 -3.54
CA TRP A 191 -6.30 15.28 -3.04
C TRP A 191 -7.23 15.92 -4.07
N ALA A 192 -6.85 15.93 -5.36
CA ALA A 192 -7.70 16.43 -6.42
C ALA A 192 -8.99 15.61 -6.54
N HIS A 193 -8.90 14.28 -6.49
CA HIS A 193 -10.09 13.41 -6.48
C HIS A 193 -10.95 13.65 -5.24
N GLN A 194 -10.35 13.78 -4.06
CA GLN A 194 -11.10 14.10 -2.84
C GLN A 194 -11.83 15.44 -2.97
N ARG A 195 -11.17 16.47 -3.53
CA ARG A 195 -11.82 17.77 -3.77
C ARG A 195 -13.02 17.62 -4.70
N LEU A 196 -12.87 16.90 -5.80
CA LEU A 196 -13.96 16.68 -6.76
C LEU A 196 -15.15 15.94 -6.12
N LEU A 197 -14.89 14.95 -5.26
CA LEU A 197 -15.93 14.26 -4.50
C LEU A 197 -16.64 15.21 -3.52
N ASN A 198 -15.88 16.05 -2.82
CA ASN A 198 -16.42 17.03 -1.88
C ASN A 198 -17.32 18.06 -2.59
N GLU A 199 -16.93 18.53 -3.77
CA GLU A 199 -17.74 19.46 -4.58
C GLU A 199 -18.99 18.79 -5.16
N ALA A 200 -18.87 17.55 -5.64
CA ALA A 200 -19.97 16.84 -6.28
C ALA A 200 -21.04 16.36 -5.29
N TYR A 201 -20.64 15.98 -4.08
CA TYR A 201 -21.53 15.26 -3.14
C TYR A 201 -21.59 15.87 -1.74
N GLY A 202 -20.79 16.92 -1.46
CA GLY A 202 -20.67 17.53 -0.15
C GLY A 202 -19.44 17.04 0.63
N SER A 203 -18.91 17.89 1.50
CA SER A 203 -17.61 17.71 2.18
C SER A 203 -17.50 16.53 3.15
N HIS A 204 -18.62 15.85 3.45
CA HIS A 204 -18.66 14.71 4.38
C HIS A 204 -19.21 13.43 3.72
N ALA A 205 -19.52 13.47 2.42
CA ALA A 205 -20.04 12.31 1.71
C ALA A 205 -18.98 11.21 1.53
N TYR A 206 -17.73 11.62 1.30
CA TYR A 206 -16.58 10.73 1.15
C TYR A 206 -15.51 11.04 2.20
N GLN A 207 -15.16 10.03 2.98
CA GLN A 207 -13.97 10.05 3.83
C GLN A 207 -12.73 9.73 3.00
N GLY A 208 -11.70 10.57 3.09
CA GLY A 208 -10.43 10.36 2.42
C GLY A 208 -9.48 9.52 3.28
N ILE A 209 -9.22 8.28 2.88
CA ILE A 209 -8.22 7.42 3.52
C ILE A 209 -7.15 7.07 2.50
N MET A 210 -5.93 7.57 2.66
CA MET A 210 -4.84 7.30 1.72
C MET A 210 -3.90 6.24 2.25
N VAL A 211 -3.51 5.27 1.42
CA VAL A 211 -2.55 4.21 1.78
C VAL A 211 -1.33 4.28 0.88
N LEU A 212 -0.16 4.43 1.51
CA LEU A 212 1.13 4.57 0.85
C LEU A 212 2.09 3.48 1.33
N PHE A 213 2.95 2.95 0.44
CA PHE A 213 3.95 1.97 0.88
C PHE A 213 5.14 2.66 1.56
N SER A 214 5.98 3.38 0.81
CA SER A 214 7.14 4.12 1.35
C SER A 214 7.59 5.25 0.41
N GLU A 215 8.47 6.12 0.90
CA GLU A 215 9.12 7.17 0.08
C GLU A 215 10.60 6.85 -0.20
N THR A 216 11.00 5.60 0.00
CA THR A 216 12.41 5.19 -0.18
C THR A 216 12.83 5.21 -1.64
N LYS A 217 14.06 5.63 -1.89
CA LYS A 217 14.74 5.55 -3.17
C LYS A 217 16.12 4.95 -2.96
N LEU A 218 16.42 3.92 -3.73
CA LEU A 218 17.74 3.32 -3.83
C LEU A 218 18.54 4.04 -4.92
N ASP A 219 19.76 4.45 -4.59
CA ASP A 219 20.81 4.68 -5.57
C ASP A 219 21.56 3.35 -5.80
N SER A 220 21.40 2.77 -6.99
CA SER A 220 21.99 1.47 -7.32
C SER A 220 23.51 1.47 -7.44
N GLN A 221 24.14 2.64 -7.63
CA GLN A 221 25.61 2.73 -7.72
C GLN A 221 26.25 2.77 -6.33
N SER A 222 25.72 3.63 -5.46
CA SER A 222 26.25 3.80 -4.11
C SER A 222 25.61 2.88 -3.06
N LEU A 223 24.55 2.15 -3.44
CA LEU A 223 23.71 1.32 -2.56
C LEU A 223 23.13 2.10 -1.36
N LYS A 224 22.98 3.42 -1.53
CA LYS A 224 22.41 4.31 -0.53
C LYS A 224 20.89 4.37 -0.64
N VAL A 225 20.22 4.40 0.51
CA VAL A 225 18.78 4.60 0.61
C VAL A 225 18.49 5.97 1.19
N VAL A 226 17.68 6.74 0.48
CA VAL A 226 17.17 8.06 0.91
C VAL A 226 15.64 8.06 0.87
N GLU A 227 15.01 9.01 1.56
CA GLU A 227 13.57 9.28 1.44
C GLU A 227 13.33 10.52 0.56
N ILE A 228 12.45 10.40 -0.43
CA ILE A 228 12.04 11.51 -1.30
C ILE A 228 10.69 12.04 -0.83
N CYS A 229 10.72 13.12 -0.05
CA CYS A 229 9.51 13.71 0.54
C CYS A 229 9.30 15.16 0.10
N VAL A 230 8.04 15.58 0.05
CA VAL A 230 7.58 16.93 -0.28
C VAL A 230 6.61 17.47 0.80
N PRO A 231 7.07 17.64 2.06
CA PRO A 231 6.20 17.96 3.20
C PRO A 231 5.42 19.26 3.03
N ASP A 232 6.03 20.30 2.46
CA ASP A 232 5.35 21.59 2.25
C ASP A 232 4.22 21.46 1.22
N GLN A 233 4.38 20.59 0.21
CA GLN A 233 3.30 20.31 -0.73
C GLN A 233 2.14 19.60 -0.05
N TRP A 234 2.40 18.66 0.84
CA TRP A 234 1.36 17.98 1.63
C TRP A 234 0.62 18.96 2.52
N LEU A 235 1.34 19.91 3.14
CA LEU A 235 0.74 20.97 3.94
C LEU A 235 -0.21 21.83 3.09
N VAL A 236 0.23 22.25 1.90
CA VAL A 236 -0.61 22.98 0.94
C VAL A 236 -1.83 22.17 0.52
N TYR A 237 -1.66 20.88 0.18
CA TYR A 237 -2.78 20.04 -0.25
C TYR A 237 -3.82 19.82 0.85
N GLN A 238 -3.38 19.49 2.07
CA GLN A 238 -4.26 19.30 3.22
C GLN A 238 -4.98 20.59 3.64
N SER A 239 -4.32 21.75 3.48
CA SER A 239 -4.89 23.04 3.91
C SER A 239 -5.80 23.68 2.87
N LEU A 240 -5.42 23.62 1.59
CA LEU A 240 -6.01 24.45 0.53
C LEU A 240 -6.74 23.66 -0.55
N LEU A 241 -6.44 22.36 -0.71
CA LEU A 241 -7.06 21.54 -1.77
C LEU A 241 -8.21 20.70 -1.21
N ALA A 242 -7.91 19.71 -0.38
CA ALA A 242 -8.88 18.86 0.29
C ALA A 242 -8.26 18.20 1.54
N ARG A 243 -9.10 17.71 2.45
CA ARG A 243 -8.62 16.97 3.62
C ARG A 243 -8.71 15.46 3.37
N MET A 244 -7.59 14.78 3.56
CA MET A 244 -7.53 13.35 3.85
C MET A 244 -7.68 13.18 5.36
N ASP A 245 -8.66 12.38 5.78
CA ASP A 245 -8.97 12.10 7.18
C ASP A 245 -7.93 11.21 7.83
N ARG A 246 -7.36 10.29 7.05
CA ARG A 246 -6.27 9.41 7.51
C ARG A 246 -5.30 9.10 6.38
N ILE A 247 -4.02 9.07 6.72
CA ILE A 247 -2.96 8.63 5.81
C ILE A 247 -2.20 7.51 6.49
N TYR A 248 -2.03 6.39 5.80
CA TYR A 248 -1.25 5.27 6.29
C TYR A 248 0.01 5.06 5.46
N TYR A 249 1.08 4.68 6.15
CA TYR A 249 2.31 4.20 5.53
C TYR A 249 2.68 2.81 6.03
N PHE A 250 3.22 1.99 5.14
CA PHE A 250 3.90 0.75 5.52
C PHE A 250 5.33 1.02 6.04
N ASP A 251 5.97 2.10 5.61
CA ASP A 251 7.23 2.61 6.16
C ASP A 251 7.15 4.14 6.21
N ILE A 252 6.75 4.70 7.35
CA ILE A 252 6.45 6.13 7.50
C ILE A 252 7.73 6.97 7.34
N PRO A 253 7.80 7.91 6.39
CA PRO A 253 8.98 8.75 6.22
C PRO A 253 9.25 9.67 7.41
N VAL A 254 10.52 9.82 7.79
CA VAL A 254 10.93 10.63 8.97
C VAL A 254 10.50 12.09 8.79
N ARG A 255 10.59 12.62 7.57
CA ARG A 255 10.16 14.01 7.28
C ARG A 255 8.64 14.20 7.44
N TYR A 256 7.84 13.18 7.16
CA TYR A 256 6.39 13.25 7.33
C TYR A 256 5.96 13.01 8.78
N GLN A 257 6.71 12.21 9.56
CA GLN A 257 6.52 12.15 11.01
C GLN A 257 6.73 13.52 11.66
N LYS A 258 7.79 14.23 11.29
CA LYS A 258 8.03 15.61 11.76
C LYS A 258 6.92 16.58 11.35
N LEU A 259 6.44 16.47 10.12
CA LEU A 259 5.33 17.29 9.62
C LEU A 259 4.04 17.04 10.43
N MET A 260 3.72 15.78 10.74
CA MET A 260 2.59 15.43 11.61
C MET A 260 2.76 16.00 13.01
N GLN A 261 3.95 15.92 13.61
CA GLN A 261 4.22 16.51 14.94
C GLN A 261 4.04 18.03 14.95
N GLN A 262 4.39 18.70 13.85
CA GLN A 262 4.21 20.15 13.71
C GLN A 262 2.75 20.56 13.48
N PHE A 263 1.98 19.74 12.76
CA PHE A 263 0.59 20.04 12.39
C PHE A 263 -0.40 18.89 12.73
N PRO A 264 -0.51 18.47 14.00
CA PRO A 264 -1.22 17.24 14.39
C PRO A 264 -2.73 17.29 14.12
N ASN A 265 -3.32 18.49 14.11
CA ASN A 265 -4.75 18.68 13.83
C ASN A 265 -5.09 18.67 12.34
N LEU A 266 -4.09 18.73 11.47
CA LEU A 266 -4.25 18.85 10.02
C LEU A 266 -3.73 17.62 9.27
N ILE A 267 -2.62 17.05 9.73
CA ILE A 267 -1.95 15.93 9.08
C ILE A 267 -1.95 14.76 10.06
N SER A 268 -2.57 13.67 9.65
CA SER A 268 -2.71 12.47 10.46
C SER A 268 -2.12 11.28 9.73
N ILE A 269 -0.92 10.86 10.15
CA ILE A 269 -0.17 9.78 9.52
C ILE A 269 0.06 8.66 10.53
N LYS A 270 -0.29 7.43 10.16
CA LYS A 270 -0.10 6.25 11.01
C LYS A 270 0.59 5.11 10.28
N GLN A 271 1.15 4.19 11.06
CA GLN A 271 1.66 2.95 10.52
C GLN A 271 0.47 2.11 10.05
N PHE A 272 0.55 1.49 8.87
CA PHE A 272 -0.58 0.74 8.33
C PHE A 272 -1.01 -0.43 9.23
N GLY A 273 -0.08 -0.97 10.03
CA GLY A 273 -0.40 -1.97 11.06
C GLY A 273 -1.47 -1.50 12.06
N GLU A 274 -1.54 -0.20 12.35
CA GLU A 274 -2.53 0.39 13.26
C GLU A 274 -3.95 0.37 12.70
N PHE A 275 -4.13 0.35 11.37
CA PHE A 275 -5.44 0.36 10.72
C PHE A 275 -6.38 -0.69 11.31
N PHE A 276 -5.88 -1.91 11.55
CA PHE A 276 -6.73 -3.00 12.03
C PHE A 276 -7.25 -2.77 13.46
N SER A 277 -6.46 -2.10 14.31
CA SER A 277 -6.87 -1.75 15.68
C SER A 277 -7.85 -0.56 15.73
N GLU A 278 -7.79 0.34 14.75
CA GLU A 278 -8.64 1.55 14.74
C GLU A 278 -9.72 1.53 13.63
N ARG A 279 -9.91 0.41 12.94
CA ARG A 279 -10.81 0.31 11.79
C ARG A 279 -12.24 0.74 12.13
N GLU A 280 -12.72 0.36 13.31
CA GLU A 280 -14.08 0.68 13.74
C GLU A 280 -14.23 2.18 13.96
N GLU A 281 -13.26 2.80 14.64
CA GLU A 281 -13.23 4.25 14.85
C GLU A 281 -13.19 4.98 13.51
N ILE A 282 -12.30 4.60 12.60
CA ILE A 282 -12.08 5.37 11.37
C ILE A 282 -13.16 5.13 10.33
N LEU A 283 -13.70 3.92 10.21
CA LEU A 283 -14.68 3.60 9.18
C LEU A 283 -16.12 3.89 9.64
N HIS A 284 -16.36 4.02 10.95
CA HIS A 284 -17.69 4.28 11.49
C HIS A 284 -17.84 5.60 12.27
N SER A 285 -16.81 6.46 12.31
CA SER A 285 -16.89 7.87 12.77
C SER A 285 -17.66 8.79 11.83
#